data_AF-A0A971S7L6-F1
#
_entry.id   AF-A0A971S7L6-F1
#
_cell.length_a   1.000
_cell.length_b   1.000
_cell.length_c   1.000
_cell.angle_alpha   90.00
_cell.angle_beta   90.00
_cell.angle_gamma   90.00
#
_symmetry.space_group_name_H-M   'P 1'
#
loop_
_entity.id
_entity.type
_entity.pdbx_description
1 polymer ?
#
loop_
_entity_poly.entity_id
_entity_poly.type
_entity_poly.pdbx_seq_one_letter_code
_entity_poly.pdbx_strand_id
1 'polypeptide(L)'
;MIVDKRDFLKRVILVIIGQIICGIGVGFFMFPGLGPDPNSVFIEGFGLRLGMSYGQASFILNGVIALVIFFMDKRFVNIASVFILFTVGFVADFTRGILNSGIALEGASYPFRFIFTILGGLILAIGVAIYTNQELGAGAFDAMAEFATFKSKIEYSKVKRVLDFVMLGIGFLLGGTVGLGTVYLALSTGPIISFIRKKFL
;
A
#
# COMPACT_ATOMS: atom_id res chain seq x y z
N MET A 1 8.07 -30.24 -2.21
CA MET A 1 8.03 -29.92 -0.77
C MET A 1 6.56 -29.85 -0.37
N ILE A 2 6.06 -30.86 0.36
CA ILE A 2 4.65 -30.91 0.78
C ILE A 2 4.53 -29.94 1.95
N VAL A 3 4.01 -28.75 1.71
CA VAL A 3 3.71 -27.80 2.78
C VAL A 3 2.59 -28.42 3.63
N ASP A 4 2.87 -28.65 4.92
CA ASP A 4 1.86 -29.15 5.86
C ASP A 4 0.66 -28.18 5.86
N LYS A 5 -0.56 -28.71 5.72
CA LYS A 5 -1.79 -27.91 5.71
C LYS A 5 -1.90 -27.01 6.95
N ARG A 6 -1.36 -27.45 8.10
CA ARG A 6 -1.32 -26.64 9.33
C ARG A 6 -0.39 -25.43 9.22
N ASP A 7 0.73 -25.56 8.52
CA ASP A 7 1.65 -24.45 8.31
C ASP A 7 1.11 -23.46 7.26
N PHE A 8 0.43 -23.96 6.24
CA PHE A 8 -0.24 -23.10 5.26
C PHE A 8 -1.33 -22.23 5.92
N LEU A 9 -2.19 -22.82 6.75
CA LEU A 9 -3.25 -22.06 7.44
C LEU A 9 -2.68 -20.99 8.38
N LYS A 10 -1.62 -21.30 9.13
CA LYS A 10 -0.92 -20.33 9.98
C LYS A 10 -0.36 -19.16 9.17
N ARG A 11 0.30 -19.45 8.04
CA ARG A 11 0.83 -18.40 7.13
C ARG A 11 -0.27 -17.50 6.61
N VAL A 12 -1.42 -18.07 6.21
CA VAL A 12 -2.58 -17.28 5.74
C VAL A 12 -3.12 -16.37 6.85
N ILE A 13 -3.28 -16.89 8.07
CA ILE A 13 -3.74 -16.09 9.22
C ILE A 13 -2.76 -14.94 9.49
N LEU A 14 -1.45 -15.20 9.48
CA LEU A 14 -0.43 -14.16 9.66
C LEU A 14 -0.45 -13.11 8.55
N VAL A 15 -0.72 -13.50 7.30
CA VAL A 15 -0.93 -12.54 6.20
C VAL A 15 -2.13 -11.65 6.46
N ILE A 16 -3.28 -12.22 6.86
CA ILE A 16 -4.49 -11.43 7.15
C ILE A 16 -4.23 -10.47 8.31
N ILE A 17 -3.59 -10.93 9.38
CA ILE A 17 -3.21 -10.08 10.52
C ILE A 17 -2.28 -8.95 10.05
N GLY A 18 -1.25 -9.28 9.27
CA GLY A 18 -0.34 -8.28 8.70
C GLY A 18 -1.06 -7.25 7.84
N GLN A 19 -2.03 -7.68 7.01
CA GLN A 19 -2.85 -6.79 6.18
C GLN A 19 -3.80 -5.91 7.00
N ILE A 20 -4.38 -6.42 8.09
CA ILE A 20 -5.17 -5.60 9.02
C ILE A 20 -4.28 -4.54 9.64
N ILE A 21 -3.10 -4.90 10.13
CA ILE A 21 -2.12 -3.95 10.69
C ILE A 21 -1.72 -2.91 9.64
N CYS A 22 -1.46 -3.32 8.39
CA CYS A 22 -1.20 -2.38 7.30
C CYS A 22 -2.37 -1.41 7.10
N GLY A 23 -3.62 -1.90 7.07
CA GLY A 23 -4.80 -1.05 6.94
C GLY A 23 -4.92 -0.04 8.07
N ILE A 24 -4.67 -0.44 9.31
CA ILE A 24 -4.63 0.47 10.46
C ILE A 24 -3.56 1.54 10.25
N GLY A 25 -2.35 1.14 9.85
CA GLY A 25 -1.25 2.04 9.54
C GLY A 25 -1.61 3.07 8.46
N VAL A 26 -2.22 2.63 7.36
CA VAL A 26 -2.71 3.51 6.28
C VAL A 26 -3.77 4.47 6.81
N GLY A 27 -4.71 4.01 7.63
CA GLY A 27 -5.73 4.87 8.25
C GLY A 27 -5.12 5.99 9.09
N PHE A 28 -4.16 5.67 9.97
CA PHE A 28 -3.39 6.65 10.74
C PHE A 28 -2.56 7.59 9.86
N PHE A 29 -2.02 7.08 8.76
CA PHE A 29 -1.18 7.83 7.83
C PHE A 29 -1.99 8.85 7.01
N MET A 30 -3.19 8.46 6.57
CA MET A 30 -4.10 9.30 5.79
C MET A 30 -4.86 10.32 6.65
N PHE A 31 -5.16 9.98 7.91
CA PHE A 31 -5.89 10.83 8.85
C PHE A 31 -5.40 12.29 8.93
N PRO A 32 -4.11 12.58 9.16
CA PRO A 32 -3.62 13.96 9.30
C PRO A 32 -3.65 14.80 8.01
N GLY A 33 -3.93 14.20 6.85
CA GLY A 33 -4.00 14.90 5.57
C GLY A 33 -2.66 15.47 5.09
N LEU A 34 -1.53 14.96 5.58
CA LEU A 34 -0.19 15.41 5.18
C LEU A 34 0.30 14.81 3.85
N GLY A 35 -0.59 14.10 3.15
CA GLY A 35 -0.32 13.40 1.90
C GLY A 35 0.21 11.98 2.12
N PRO A 36 -0.46 10.93 1.60
CA PRO A 36 -0.04 9.55 1.79
C PRO A 36 1.07 9.12 0.81
N ASP A 37 1.41 7.83 0.75
CA ASP A 37 2.38 7.30 -0.21
C ASP A 37 1.85 7.38 -1.66
N PRO A 38 2.72 7.36 -2.69
CA PRO A 38 2.32 7.52 -4.08
C PRO A 38 1.17 6.63 -4.57
N ASN A 39 1.11 5.36 -4.14
CA ASN A 39 0.04 4.46 -4.54
C ASN A 39 -1.27 4.88 -3.89
N SER A 40 -1.22 5.24 -2.61
CA SER A 40 -2.38 5.77 -1.87
C SER A 40 -2.87 7.10 -2.44
N VAL A 41 -2.00 7.98 -2.94
CA VAL A 41 -2.41 9.23 -3.61
C VAL A 41 -3.20 8.93 -4.88
N PHE A 42 -2.76 7.94 -5.67
CA PHE A 42 -3.49 7.50 -6.85
C PHE A 42 -4.86 6.93 -6.50
N ILE A 43 -4.92 6.05 -5.50
CA ILE A 43 -6.17 5.44 -5.04
C ILE A 43 -7.12 6.51 -4.48
N GLU A 44 -6.62 7.43 -3.66
CA GLU A 44 -7.41 8.52 -3.10
C GLU A 44 -7.95 9.44 -4.20
N GLY A 45 -7.10 9.87 -5.15
CA GLY A 45 -7.52 10.71 -6.27
C GLY A 45 -8.58 10.03 -7.14
N PHE A 46 -8.42 8.74 -7.43
CA PHE A 46 -9.43 7.97 -8.15
C PHE A 46 -10.76 7.90 -7.41
N GLY A 47 -10.72 7.65 -6.09
CA GLY A 47 -11.90 7.64 -5.23
C GLY A 47 -12.63 8.98 -5.22
N LEU A 48 -11.89 10.09 -5.07
CA LEU A 48 -12.45 11.44 -5.06
C LEU A 48 -13.19 11.79 -6.36
N ARG A 49 -12.69 11.35 -7.51
CA ARG A 49 -13.34 11.61 -8.82
C ARG A 49 -14.63 10.83 -9.02
N LEU A 50 -14.75 9.65 -8.41
CA LEU A 50 -15.93 8.80 -8.52
C LEU A 50 -16.89 8.91 -7.32
N GLY A 51 -16.57 9.75 -6.33
CA GLY A 51 -17.34 9.85 -5.08
C GLY A 51 -17.30 8.57 -4.25
N MET A 52 -16.22 7.79 -4.37
CA MET A 52 -16.00 6.53 -3.66
C MET A 52 -15.09 6.72 -2.46
N SER A 53 -15.22 5.83 -1.47
CA SER A 53 -14.27 5.77 -0.35
C SER A 53 -12.90 5.28 -0.80
N TYR A 54 -11.86 5.51 0.01
CA TYR A 54 -10.51 5.03 -0.30
C TYR A 54 -10.47 3.50 -0.40
N GLY A 55 -11.19 2.80 0.47
CA GLY A 55 -11.31 1.34 0.44
C GLY A 55 -12.00 0.81 -0.82
N GLN A 56 -13.07 1.46 -1.27
CA GLN A 56 -13.75 1.11 -2.53
C GLN A 56 -12.84 1.33 -3.74
N ALA A 57 -12.18 2.48 -3.81
CA ALA A 57 -11.22 2.79 -4.87
C ALA A 57 -10.04 1.79 -4.86
N SER A 58 -9.53 1.46 -3.68
CA SER A 58 -8.46 0.48 -3.49
C SER A 58 -8.87 -0.89 -3.99
N PHE A 59 -10.08 -1.34 -3.64
CA PHE A 59 -10.63 -2.61 -4.08
C PHE A 59 -10.72 -2.70 -5.61
N ILE A 60 -11.29 -1.67 -6.25
CA ILE A 60 -11.45 -1.63 -7.71
C ILE A 60 -10.08 -1.59 -8.40
N LEU A 61 -9.19 -0.68 -8.01
CA LEU A 61 -7.89 -0.51 -8.67
C LEU A 61 -7.01 -1.73 -8.50
N ASN A 62 -6.83 -2.21 -7.27
CA ASN A 62 -6.05 -3.43 -7.05
C ASN A 62 -6.70 -4.64 -7.75
N GLY A 63 -8.03 -4.70 -7.82
CA GLY A 63 -8.75 -5.78 -8.50
C GLY A 63 -8.53 -5.76 -10.01
N VAL A 64 -8.61 -4.59 -10.63
CA VAL A 64 -8.30 -4.39 -12.07
C VAL A 64 -6.84 -4.77 -12.35
N ILE A 65 -5.90 -4.31 -11.52
CA ILE A 65 -4.47 -4.64 -11.68
C ILE A 65 -4.26 -6.15 -11.56
N ALA A 66 -4.83 -6.78 -10.53
CA ALA A 66 -4.73 -8.22 -10.32
C ALA A 66 -5.35 -9.01 -11.49
N LEU A 67 -6.49 -8.56 -12.03
CA LEU A 67 -7.11 -9.19 -13.21
C LEU A 67 -6.24 -9.07 -14.45
N VAL A 68 -5.69 -7.88 -14.73
CA VAL A 68 -4.79 -7.67 -15.88
C VAL A 68 -3.58 -8.58 -15.77
N ILE A 69 -2.93 -8.62 -14.60
CA ILE A 69 -1.78 -9.49 -14.37
C ILE A 69 -2.19 -10.96 -14.46
N PHE A 70 -3.37 -11.35 -13.97
CA PHE A 70 -3.87 -12.72 -14.08
C PHE A 70 -4.00 -13.19 -15.54
N PHE A 71 -4.46 -12.32 -16.44
CA PHE A 71 -4.53 -12.65 -17.88
C PHE A 71 -3.16 -12.64 -18.56
N MET A 72 -2.22 -11.83 -18.09
CA MET A 72 -0.86 -11.76 -18.66
C MET A 72 0.02 -12.92 -18.16
N ASP A 73 0.12 -13.09 -16.84
CA ASP A 73 0.90 -14.12 -16.18
C ASP A 73 0.40 -14.39 -14.75
N LYS A 74 -0.32 -15.51 -14.60
CA LYS A 74 -0.95 -15.93 -13.34
C LYS A 74 0.04 -16.15 -12.19
N ARG A 75 1.33 -16.32 -12.47
CA ARG A 75 2.36 -16.60 -11.45
C ARG A 75 2.56 -15.46 -10.45
N PHE A 76 2.18 -14.23 -10.84
CA PHE A 76 2.29 -13.05 -10.00
C PHE A 76 1.02 -12.77 -9.18
N VAL A 77 -0.07 -13.52 -9.38
CA VAL A 77 -1.33 -13.38 -8.63
C VAL A 77 -1.46 -14.53 -7.64
N ASN A 78 -1.34 -14.22 -6.35
CA ASN A 78 -1.35 -15.21 -5.28
C ASN A 78 -2.54 -15.02 -4.33
N ILE A 79 -2.74 -16.00 -3.45
CA ILE A 79 -3.79 -15.97 -2.42
C ILE A 79 -3.69 -14.72 -1.54
N ALA A 80 -2.48 -14.29 -1.17
CA ALA A 80 -2.30 -13.07 -0.39
C ALA A 80 -2.81 -11.82 -1.13
N SER A 81 -2.62 -11.78 -2.46
CA SER A 81 -3.10 -10.71 -3.32
C SER A 81 -4.64 -10.65 -3.39
N VAL A 82 -5.34 -11.75 -3.13
CA VAL A 82 -6.81 -11.73 -3.04
C VAL A 82 -7.24 -11.15 -1.70
N PHE A 83 -6.64 -11.58 -0.59
CA PHE A 83 -6.97 -11.05 0.74
C PHE A 83 -6.65 -9.56 0.86
N ILE A 84 -5.59 -9.06 0.22
CA ILE A 84 -5.21 -7.65 0.30
C ILE A 84 -6.28 -6.74 -0.31
N LEU A 85 -6.99 -7.21 -1.35
CA LEU A 85 -8.08 -6.48 -2.02
C LEU A 85 -9.19 -6.10 -1.04
N PHE A 86 -9.55 -7.05 -0.17
CA PHE A 86 -10.69 -6.91 0.73
C PHE A 86 -10.30 -6.39 2.11
N THR A 87 -9.01 -6.39 2.45
CA THR A 87 -8.58 -6.11 3.83
C THR A 87 -8.04 -4.70 3.98
N VAL A 88 -6.93 -4.36 3.31
CA VAL A 88 -6.15 -3.15 3.63
C VAL A 88 -6.97 -1.87 3.43
N GLY A 89 -7.64 -1.73 2.28
CA GLY A 89 -8.41 -0.54 1.95
C GLY A 89 -9.59 -0.30 2.89
N PHE A 90 -10.37 -1.34 3.20
CA PHE A 90 -11.54 -1.21 4.08
C PHE A 90 -11.14 -1.01 5.54
N VAL A 91 -10.08 -1.67 6.01
CA VAL A 91 -9.55 -1.43 7.36
C VAL A 91 -8.97 -0.01 7.47
N ALA A 92 -8.38 0.54 6.41
CA ALA A 92 -7.93 1.92 6.37
C ALA A 92 -9.09 2.92 6.48
N ASP A 93 -10.17 2.72 5.71
CA ASP A 93 -11.39 3.53 5.81
C ASP A 93 -11.99 3.47 7.22
N PHE A 94 -12.11 2.26 7.79
CA PHE A 94 -12.64 2.05 9.13
C PHE A 94 -11.80 2.77 10.19
N THR A 95 -10.49 2.60 10.13
CA THR A 95 -9.54 3.24 11.05
C THR A 95 -9.60 4.76 10.93
N ARG A 96 -9.59 5.29 9.70
CA ARG A 96 -9.72 6.73 9.44
C ARG A 96 -11.06 7.27 9.94
N GLY A 97 -12.13 6.51 9.78
CA GLY A 97 -13.46 6.83 10.30
C GLY A 97 -13.50 6.95 11.82
N ILE A 98 -12.89 6.00 12.55
CA ILE A 98 -12.76 6.04 14.02
C ILE A 98 -11.93 7.25 14.46
N LEU A 99 -10.81 7.53 13.78
CA LEU A 99 -9.98 8.67 14.12
C LEU A 99 -10.72 9.99 13.90
N ASN A 100 -11.45 10.12 12.79
CA ASN A 100 -12.26 11.30 12.49
C ASN A 100 -13.43 11.50 13.47
N SER A 101 -14.00 10.43 14.03
CA SER A 101 -15.09 10.54 15.01
C SER A 101 -14.60 10.81 16.43
N GLY A 102 -13.40 10.32 16.78
CA GLY A 102 -12.83 10.47 18.12
C GLY A 102 -11.88 11.67 18.30
N ILE A 103 -11.32 12.21 17.21
CA ILE A 103 -10.28 13.24 17.26
C ILE A 103 -10.58 14.34 16.25
N ALA A 104 -10.85 15.56 16.73
CA ALA A 104 -10.99 16.74 15.88
C ALA A 104 -9.60 17.26 15.46
N LEU A 105 -9.33 17.26 14.15
CA LEU A 105 -8.12 17.86 13.56
C LEU A 105 -8.26 19.35 13.25
N GLU A 106 -9.45 19.92 13.45
CA GLU A 106 -9.71 21.35 13.26
C GLU A 106 -8.91 22.16 14.29
N GLY A 107 -7.96 22.97 13.82
CA GLY A 107 -7.06 23.75 14.68
C GLY A 107 -5.82 22.99 15.18
N ALA A 108 -5.65 21.71 14.85
CA ALA A 108 -4.49 20.94 15.29
C ALA A 108 -3.18 21.41 14.63
N SER A 109 -2.15 21.63 15.46
CA SER A 109 -0.81 22.05 15.04
C SER A 109 -0.17 21.05 14.07
N TYR A 110 0.60 21.54 13.09
CA TYR A 110 1.35 20.68 12.15
C TYR A 110 2.22 19.61 12.83
N PRO A 111 2.91 19.86 13.96
CA PRO A 111 3.66 18.83 14.68
C PRO A 111 2.79 17.67 15.19
N PHE A 112 1.57 17.97 15.64
CA PHE A 112 0.63 16.96 16.12
C PHE A 112 0.19 16.03 14.98
N ARG A 113 -0.10 16.60 13.82
CA ARG A 113 -0.41 15.85 12.58
C ARG A 113 0.75 14.93 12.17
N PHE A 114 1.99 15.41 12.32
CA PHE A 114 3.19 14.65 11.97
C PHE A 114 3.39 13.40 12.85
N ILE A 115 2.98 13.45 14.13
CA ILE A 115 3.03 12.29 15.02
C ILE A 115 2.15 11.15 14.49
N PHE A 116 0.94 11.44 14.04
CA PHE A 116 0.05 10.43 13.43
C PHE A 116 0.66 9.85 12.16
N THR A 117 1.30 10.66 11.33
CA THR A 117 2.03 10.21 10.13
C THR A 117 3.18 9.28 10.50
N ILE A 118 3.99 9.60 11.51
CA ILE A 118 5.07 8.71 11.97
C ILE A 118 4.51 7.40 12.52
N LEU A 119 3.49 7.47 13.40
CA LEU A 119 2.86 6.28 13.98
C LEU A 119 2.24 5.39 12.90
N GLY A 120 1.52 5.98 11.95
CA GLY A 120 0.96 5.27 10.80
C GLY A 120 2.03 4.57 9.97
N GLY A 121 3.15 5.25 9.71
CA GLY A 121 4.30 4.65 9.01
C GLY A 121 4.94 3.49 9.77
N LEU A 122 5.09 3.59 11.09
CA LEU A 122 5.64 2.51 11.92
C LEU A 122 4.69 1.29 11.94
N ILE A 123 3.39 1.51 12.13
CA ILE A 123 2.37 0.45 12.12
C ILE A 123 2.37 -0.23 10.75
N LEU A 124 2.38 0.56 9.67
CA LEU A 124 2.45 0.06 8.30
C LEU A 124 3.70 -0.81 8.09
N ALA A 125 4.88 -0.35 8.53
CA ALA A 125 6.13 -1.09 8.40
C ALA A 125 6.08 -2.45 9.14
N ILE A 126 5.48 -2.50 10.33
CA ILE A 126 5.28 -3.74 11.09
C ILE A 126 4.37 -4.69 10.32
N GLY A 127 3.23 -4.20 9.81
CA GLY A 127 2.31 -5.01 9.01
C GLY A 127 2.97 -5.56 7.75
N VAL A 128 3.75 -4.72 7.06
CA VAL A 128 4.51 -5.10 5.85
C VAL A 128 5.51 -6.20 6.15
N ALA A 129 6.28 -6.09 7.23
CA ALA A 129 7.22 -7.11 7.65
C ALA A 129 6.52 -8.45 7.94
N ILE A 130 5.38 -8.41 8.65
CA ILE A 130 4.63 -9.62 9.02
C ILE A 130 4.13 -10.37 7.79
N TYR A 131 3.45 -9.68 6.85
CA TYR A 131 2.86 -10.37 5.69
C TYR A 131 3.93 -10.82 4.69
N THR A 132 4.98 -10.02 4.47
CA THR A 132 6.02 -10.34 3.47
C THR A 132 6.81 -11.58 3.86
N ASN A 133 7.05 -11.79 5.16
CA ASN A 133 7.74 -12.97 5.69
C ASN A 133 7.01 -14.30 5.46
N GLN A 134 5.75 -14.29 5.03
CA GLN A 134 4.98 -15.53 4.82
C GLN A 134 5.14 -16.12 3.41
N GLU A 135 5.79 -15.40 2.48
CA GLU A 135 6.03 -15.83 1.09
C GLU A 135 4.76 -16.25 0.32
N LEU A 136 3.59 -15.79 0.75
CA LEU A 136 2.30 -16.12 0.13
C LEU A 136 1.91 -15.17 -1.03
N GLY A 137 2.86 -14.35 -1.48
CA GLY A 137 2.73 -13.40 -2.58
C GLY A 137 2.66 -11.93 -2.16
N ALA A 138 2.68 -11.05 -3.14
CA ALA A 138 2.75 -9.60 -2.96
C ALA A 138 1.42 -8.88 -3.28
N GLY A 139 1.32 -7.59 -2.95
CA GLY A 139 0.16 -6.76 -3.30
C GLY A 139 0.02 -6.56 -4.81
N ALA A 140 -1.15 -6.14 -5.30
CA ALA A 140 -1.37 -6.00 -6.75
C ALA A 140 -0.42 -4.98 -7.40
N PHE A 141 -0.14 -3.86 -6.71
CA PHE A 141 0.85 -2.87 -7.16
C PHE A 141 2.28 -3.41 -7.19
N ASP A 142 2.65 -4.29 -6.25
CA ASP A 142 3.95 -4.93 -6.25
C ASP A 142 4.05 -5.98 -7.36
N ALA A 143 2.98 -6.77 -7.58
CA ALA A 143 2.87 -7.69 -8.70
C ALA A 143 3.00 -6.97 -10.05
N MET A 144 2.44 -5.76 -10.17
CA MET A 144 2.63 -4.92 -11.37
C MET A 144 4.09 -4.54 -11.57
N ALA A 145 4.78 -4.12 -10.50
CA ALA A 145 6.19 -3.75 -10.56
C ALA A 145 7.09 -4.94 -10.86
N GLU A 146 6.81 -6.12 -10.28
CA GLU A 146 7.50 -7.38 -10.56
C GLU A 146 7.31 -7.83 -12.01
N PHE A 147 6.06 -7.80 -12.52
CA PHE A 147 5.76 -8.15 -13.90
C PHE A 147 6.47 -7.19 -14.89
N ALA A 148 6.42 -5.89 -14.63
CA ALA A 148 7.11 -4.89 -15.45
C ALA A 148 8.63 -5.07 -15.42
N THR A 149 9.19 -5.45 -14.27
CA THR A 149 10.61 -5.81 -14.11
C THR A 149 10.97 -7.05 -14.92
N PHE A 150 10.16 -8.11 -14.83
CA PHE A 150 10.36 -9.35 -15.57
C PHE A 150 10.36 -9.13 -17.09
N LYS A 151 9.44 -8.29 -17.59
CA LYS A 151 9.33 -7.99 -19.03
C LYS A 151 10.42 -7.04 -19.54
N SER A 152 10.77 -6.01 -18.77
CA SER A 152 11.74 -4.99 -19.18
C SER A 152 13.20 -5.37 -18.93
N LYS A 153 13.46 -6.37 -18.07
CA LYS A 153 14.80 -6.72 -17.55
C LYS A 153 15.53 -5.57 -16.87
N ILE A 154 14.80 -4.50 -16.51
CA ILE A 154 15.31 -3.37 -15.74
C ILE A 154 15.23 -3.72 -14.26
N GLU A 155 16.15 -3.21 -13.46
CA GLU A 155 16.14 -3.38 -12.00
C GLU A 155 14.80 -2.94 -11.37
N TYR A 156 14.25 -3.78 -10.47
CA TYR A 156 12.99 -3.55 -9.76
C TYR A 156 12.90 -2.15 -9.15
N SER A 157 13.97 -1.69 -8.49
CA SER A 157 13.99 -0.37 -7.83
C SER A 157 13.85 0.79 -8.82
N LYS A 158 14.23 0.63 -10.09
CA LYS A 158 14.02 1.65 -11.13
C LYS A 158 12.58 1.60 -11.65
N VAL A 159 12.08 0.40 -11.94
CA VAL A 159 10.71 0.18 -12.41
C VAL A 159 9.69 0.68 -11.39
N LYS A 160 9.86 0.30 -10.11
CA LYS A 160 8.98 0.72 -9.01
C LYS A 160 8.98 2.24 -8.84
N ARG A 161 10.15 2.90 -8.91
CA ARG A 161 10.22 4.37 -8.88
C ARG A 161 9.43 5.02 -10.00
N VAL A 162 9.60 4.55 -11.24
CA VAL A 162 8.86 5.11 -12.38
C VAL A 162 7.35 4.92 -12.20
N LEU A 163 6.91 3.73 -11.77
CA LEU A 163 5.50 3.46 -11.49
C LEU A 163 4.97 4.37 -10.38
N ASP A 164 5.69 4.51 -9.28
CA ASP A 164 5.30 5.38 -8.16
C ASP A 164 5.20 6.86 -8.61
N PHE A 165 6.14 7.35 -9.44
CA PHE A 165 6.05 8.72 -10.00
C PHE A 165 4.86 8.91 -10.94
N VAL A 166 4.58 7.92 -11.79
CA VAL A 166 3.41 7.96 -12.69
C VAL A 166 2.12 7.96 -11.88
N MET A 167 2.01 7.08 -10.89
CA MET A 167 0.84 7.00 -10.00
C MET A 167 0.66 8.28 -9.18
N LEU A 168 1.76 8.84 -8.65
CA LEU A 168 1.74 10.13 -7.97
C LEU A 168 1.22 11.24 -8.88
N GLY A 169 1.73 11.33 -10.12
CA GLY A 169 1.32 12.34 -11.09
C GLY A 169 -0.16 12.22 -11.47
N ILE A 170 -0.61 11.00 -11.77
CA ILE A 170 -2.03 10.75 -12.09
C ILE A 170 -2.91 11.04 -10.86
N GLY A 171 -2.53 10.55 -9.69
CA GLY A 171 -3.26 10.77 -8.44
C GLY A 171 -3.40 12.25 -8.11
N PHE A 172 -2.32 13.03 -8.27
CA PHE A 172 -2.33 14.48 -8.09
C PHE A 172 -3.30 15.18 -9.06
N LEU A 173 -3.28 14.82 -10.34
CA LEU A 173 -4.21 15.37 -11.34
C LEU A 173 -5.68 15.00 -11.05
N LEU A 174 -5.90 13.82 -10.49
CA LEU A 174 -7.22 13.39 -10.04
C LEU A 174 -7.66 14.10 -8.75
N GLY A 175 -6.79 14.84 -8.07
CA GLY A 175 -7.10 15.61 -6.87
C GLY A 175 -6.75 14.89 -5.56
N GLY A 176 -5.95 13.82 -5.63
CA GLY A 176 -5.41 13.14 -4.45
C GLY A 176 -4.50 14.06 -3.62
N THR A 177 -4.45 13.82 -2.32
CA THR A 177 -3.74 14.71 -1.39
C THR A 177 -2.23 14.54 -1.55
N VAL A 178 -1.54 15.54 -2.09
CA VAL A 178 -0.07 15.57 -2.11
C VAL A 178 0.42 16.58 -1.09
N GLY A 179 1.20 16.10 -0.12
CA GLY A 179 1.74 16.95 0.94
C GLY A 179 3.16 16.57 1.32
N LEU A 180 3.65 17.13 2.43
CA LEU A 180 5.01 16.91 2.92
C LEU A 180 5.31 15.43 3.18
N GLY A 181 4.31 14.66 3.62
CA GLY A 181 4.44 13.20 3.82
C GLY A 181 4.69 12.47 2.51
N THR A 182 3.95 12.82 1.46
CA THR A 182 4.13 12.25 0.11
C THR A 182 5.49 12.58 -0.47
N VAL A 183 5.95 13.83 -0.35
CA VAL A 183 7.26 14.26 -0.87
C VAL A 183 8.39 13.54 -0.13
N TYR A 184 8.30 13.45 1.20
CA TYR A 184 9.26 12.72 2.01
C TYR A 184 9.33 11.25 1.61
N LEU A 185 8.18 10.58 1.46
CA LEU A 185 8.14 9.18 1.05
C LEU A 185 8.61 8.98 -0.40
N ALA A 186 8.17 9.80 -1.35
CA ALA A 186 8.61 9.68 -2.75
C ALA A 186 10.14 9.78 -2.90
N LEU A 187 10.78 10.65 -2.10
CA LEU A 187 12.24 10.79 -2.08
C LEU A 187 12.94 9.68 -1.29
N SER A 188 12.35 9.19 -0.19
CA SER A 188 12.98 8.21 0.71
C SER A 188 12.84 6.76 0.23
N THR A 189 11.70 6.41 -0.38
CA THR A 189 11.39 5.04 -0.79
C THR A 189 12.37 4.50 -1.85
N GLY A 190 12.80 5.36 -2.78
CA GLY A 190 13.78 4.98 -3.82
C GLY A 190 15.14 4.50 -3.27
N PRO A 191 15.84 5.32 -2.46
CA PRO A 191 17.10 4.94 -1.81
C PRO A 191 16.96 3.73 -0.87
N ILE A 192 15.90 3.67 -0.07
CA ILE A 192 15.68 2.59 0.91
C ILE A 192 15.52 1.23 0.21
N ILE A 193 14.71 1.15 -0.85
CA ILE A 193 14.52 -0.09 -1.61
C ILE A 193 15.84 -0.53 -2.26
N SER A 194 16.62 0.40 -2.81
CA SER A 194 17.93 0.09 -3.39
C SER A 194 18.94 -0.43 -2.35
N PHE A 195 18.94 0.15 -1.15
CA PHE A 195 19.82 -0.26 -0.06
C PHE A 195 19.49 -1.65 0.49
N ILE A 196 18.20 -1.93 0.73
CA ILE A 196 17.76 -3.24 1.25
C ILE A 196 18.06 -4.34 0.23
N ARG A 197 17.79 -4.12 -1.06
CA ARG A 197 18.07 -5.13 -2.09
C ARG A 197 19.55 -5.43 -2.25
N LYS A 198 20.44 -4.43 -2.16
CA LYS A 198 21.90 -4.65 -2.24
C LYS A 198 22.48 -5.46 -1.07
N LYS A 199 21.76 -5.56 0.04
CA LYS A 199 22.24 -6.24 1.26
C LYS A 199 21.66 -7.64 1.45
N PHE A 200 20.60 -7.98 0.74
CA PHE A 200 19.86 -9.25 0.88
C PHE A 200 19.83 -10.11 -0.42
N LEU A 201 20.43 -9.64 -1.51
CA LEU A 201 20.77 -10.41 -2.71
C LEU A 201 22.29 -10.38 -2.92
#